data_AF-A0A952QHB4-F1
#
_entry.id   AF-A0A952QHB4-F1
#
_cell.length_a   1.000
_cell.length_b   1.000
_cell.length_c   1.000
_cell.angle_alpha   90.00
_cell.angle_beta   90.00
_cell.angle_gamma   90.00
#
_symmetry.space_group_name_H-M   'P 1'
#
loop_
_entity.id
_entity.type
_entity.pdbx_description
1 polymer ?
#
loop_
_entity_poly.entity_id
_entity_poly.type
_entity_poly.pdbx_seq_one_letter_code
_entity_poly.pdbx_strand_id
1 'polypeptide(L)'
;MDNPLDGILPDFNIFGVEFTQLWQKLVAGLWAVAIILAVIFLIIGVTNMATASSGGSPMAYKDARTQAMWGGISLGLLAALGVIVGAILALFG
;
A
#
# COMPACT_ATOMS: atom_id res chain seq x y z
N MET A 1 -5.18 -27.88 27.05
CA MET A 1 -3.92 -27.18 27.34
C MET A 1 -4.18 -25.74 27.01
N ASP A 2 -4.00 -24.84 27.98
CA ASP A 2 -4.17 -23.41 27.74
C ASP A 2 -3.05 -22.90 26.83
N ASN A 3 -3.38 -21.98 25.92
CA ASN A 3 -2.40 -21.39 25.01
C ASN A 3 -1.42 -20.54 25.83
N PRO A 4 -0.11 -20.83 25.84
CA PRO A 4 0.87 -20.05 26.60
C PRO A 4 1.04 -18.61 26.07
N LEU A 5 0.45 -18.29 24.91
CA LEU A 5 0.44 -16.95 24.31
C LEU A 5 -0.86 -16.19 24.55
N ASP A 6 -1.80 -16.75 25.32
CA ASP A 6 -3.09 -16.11 25.58
C ASP A 6 -2.89 -14.81 26.39
N GLY A 7 -3.43 -13.70 25.87
CA GLY A 7 -3.27 -12.36 26.45
C GLY A 7 -1.92 -11.67 26.19
N ILE A 8 -1.00 -12.28 25.44
CA ILE A 8 0.26 -11.62 25.04
C ILE A 8 0.03 -10.89 23.71
N LEU A 9 -0.03 -9.56 23.79
CA LEU A 9 -0.17 -8.70 22.62
C LEU A 9 1.21 -8.24 22.11
N PRO A 10 1.35 -7.99 20.80
CA PRO A 10 2.56 -7.37 20.26
C PRO A 10 2.69 -5.93 20.78
N ASP A 11 3.59 -5.70 21.75
CA ASP A 11 3.93 -4.37 22.25
C ASP A 11 5.38 -4.01 21.90
N PHE A 12 5.56 -3.04 20.99
CA PHE A 12 6.88 -2.56 20.60
C PHE A 12 7.47 -1.52 21.57
N ASN A 13 6.69 -1.05 22.55
CA ASN A 13 7.18 -0.13 23.58
C ASN A 13 8.20 -0.79 24.52
N ILE A 14 8.27 -2.13 24.54
CA ILE A 14 9.27 -2.88 25.33
C ILE A 14 10.71 -2.53 24.98
N PHE A 15 10.95 -2.01 23.76
CA PHE A 15 12.26 -1.59 23.28
C PHE A 15 12.57 -0.11 23.58
N GLY A 16 11.65 0.60 24.23
CA GLY A 16 11.79 2.00 24.61
C GLY A 16 11.14 2.99 23.64
N VAL A 17 10.96 4.22 24.12
CA VAL A 17 10.25 5.31 23.40
C VAL A 17 11.03 5.76 22.17
N GLU A 18 12.35 5.90 22.25
CA GLU A 18 13.18 6.36 21.14
C GLU A 18 13.17 5.38 19.97
N PHE A 19 13.29 4.07 20.25
CA PHE A 19 13.16 3.03 19.23
C PHE A 19 11.78 3.06 18.59
N THR A 20 10.73 3.18 19.40
CA THR A 20 9.34 3.21 18.92
C THR A 20 9.12 4.36 17.95
N GLN A 21 9.59 5.57 18.28
CA GLN A 21 9.48 6.71 17.39
C GLN A 21 10.32 6.55 16.11
N LEU A 22 11.50 5.95 16.20
CA LEU A 22 12.39 5.78 15.05
C LEU A 22 11.76 4.88 13.99
N TRP A 23 11.34 3.66 14.36
CA TRP A 23 10.79 2.72 13.38
C TRP A 23 9.46 3.23 12.81
N GLN A 24 8.63 3.88 13.64
CA GLN A 24 7.37 4.49 13.18
C GLN A 24 7.62 5.56 12.12
N LYS A 25 8.61 6.45 12.32
CA LYS A 25 9.00 7.46 11.33
C LYS A 25 9.50 6.83 10.04
N LEU A 26 10.31 5.77 10.13
CA LEU A 26 10.84 5.06 8.95
C LEU A 26 9.70 4.41 8.15
N VAL A 27 8.78 3.71 8.81
CA VAL A 27 7.63 3.08 8.15
C VAL A 27 6.70 4.12 7.53
N ALA A 28 6.40 5.21 8.26
CA ALA A 28 5.58 6.30 7.73
C ALA A 28 6.23 6.96 6.51
N GLY A 29 7.54 7.21 6.55
CA GLY A 29 8.30 7.75 5.42
C GLY A 29 8.28 6.82 4.21
N LEU A 30 8.56 5.52 4.42
CA LEU A 30 8.53 4.52 3.35
C LEU A 30 7.14 4.41 2.72
N TRP A 31 6.09 4.43 3.54
CA TRP A 31 4.71 4.34 3.07
C TRP A 31 4.31 5.57 2.24
N ALA A 32 4.69 6.77 2.67
CA ALA A 32 4.48 7.99 1.89
C ALA A 32 5.18 7.92 0.51
N VAL A 33 6.42 7.42 0.47
CA VAL A 33 7.16 7.23 -0.79
C VAL A 33 6.45 6.21 -1.69
N ALA A 34 5.97 5.10 -1.13
CA ALA A 34 5.22 4.10 -1.90
C ALA A 34 3.94 4.67 -2.53
N ILE A 35 3.21 5.52 -1.80
CA ILE A 35 2.02 6.22 -2.32
C ILE A 35 2.40 7.11 -3.51
N ILE A 36 3.47 7.91 -3.38
CA ILE A 36 3.94 8.79 -4.47
C ILE A 36 4.29 7.97 -5.71
N LEU A 37 5.03 6.86 -5.55
CA LEU A 37 5.38 5.98 -6.65
C LEU A 37 4.14 5.37 -7.32
N ALA A 38 3.15 4.93 -6.54
CA ALA A 38 1.90 4.39 -7.07
C ALA A 38 1.12 5.44 -7.87
N VAL A 39 1.08 6.69 -7.40
CA VAL A 39 0.50 7.82 -8.14
C VAL A 39 1.22 8.03 -9.48
N ILE A 40 2.55 8.05 -9.47
CA ILE A 40 3.35 8.20 -10.70
C ILE A 40 3.04 7.08 -11.70
N PHE A 41 3.01 5.82 -11.26
CA PHE A 41 2.69 4.69 -12.13
C PHE A 41 1.26 4.73 -12.66
N LEU A 42 0.30 5.17 -11.84
CA LEU A 42 -1.07 5.38 -12.27
C LEU A 42 -1.14 6.47 -13.37
N ILE A 43 -0.48 7.61 -13.17
CA ILE A 43 -0.43 8.70 -14.16
C ILE A 43 0.16 8.20 -15.48
N ILE A 44 1.29 7.47 -15.42
CA ILE A 44 1.94 6.91 -16.62
C ILE A 44 1.00 5.93 -17.33
N GLY A 45 0.38 5.00 -16.60
CA GLY A 45 -0.53 4.01 -17.17
C GLY A 45 -1.75 4.66 -17.83
N VAL A 46 -2.36 5.65 -17.18
CA VAL A 46 -3.51 6.39 -17.74
C VAL A 46 -3.11 7.18 -18.99
N THR A 47 -1.96 7.86 -18.95
CA THR A 47 -1.44 8.61 -20.09
C THR A 47 -1.18 7.70 -21.29
N ASN A 48 -0.53 6.54 -21.06
CA ASN A 48 -0.29 5.55 -22.10
C ASN A 48 -1.58 4.95 -22.66
N MET A 49 -2.60 4.78 -21.83
CA MET A 49 -3.90 4.27 -22.27
C MET A 49 -4.61 5.30 -23.17
N ALA A 50 -4.55 6.58 -22.79
CA ALA A 50 -5.12 7.67 -23.59
C ALA A 50 -4.42 7.77 -24.96
N THR A 51 -3.10 7.71 -25.02
CA THR A 51 -2.36 7.75 -26.29
C THR A 51 -2.64 6.52 -27.15
N ALA A 52 -2.61 5.32 -26.57
CA ALA A 52 -2.90 4.07 -27.29
C ALA A 52 -4.33 4.02 -27.84
N SER A 53 -5.30 4.65 -27.17
CA SER A 53 -6.68 4.73 -27.66
C SER A 53 -6.82 5.50 -28.98
N SER A 54 -5.92 6.46 -29.22
CA SER A 54 -5.88 7.25 -30.47
C SER A 54 -5.08 6.58 -31.60
N GLY A 55 -4.20 5.62 -31.26
CA GLY A 55 -3.25 4.99 -32.19
C GLY A 55 -3.76 3.78 -32.95
N GLY A 56 -5.01 3.35 -32.72
CA GLY A 56 -5.66 2.28 -33.50
C GLY A 56 -5.14 0.85 -33.25
N SER A 57 -4.23 0.64 -32.28
CA SER A 57 -3.67 -0.67 -31.94
C SER A 57 -4.32 -1.25 -30.67
N PRO A 58 -5.26 -2.22 -30.77
CA PRO A 58 -6.02 -2.72 -29.63
C PRO A 58 -5.17 -3.41 -28.57
N MET A 59 -4.06 -4.02 -28.97
CA MET A 59 -3.12 -4.68 -28.06
C MET A 59 -2.40 -3.67 -27.15
N ALA A 60 -1.91 -2.56 -27.71
CA ALA A 60 -1.26 -1.51 -26.94
C ALA A 60 -2.22 -0.87 -25.92
N TYR A 61 -3.48 -0.67 -26.31
CA TYR A 61 -4.51 -0.19 -25.40
C TYR A 61 -4.77 -1.18 -24.24
N LYS A 62 -4.84 -2.48 -24.52
CA LYS A 62 -5.06 -3.51 -23.50
C LYS A 62 -3.93 -3.55 -22.46
N ASP A 63 -2.68 -3.44 -22.91
CA ASP A 63 -1.52 -3.47 -22.03
C ASP A 63 -1.45 -2.20 -21.17
N ALA A 64 -1.66 -1.03 -21.77
CA ALA A 64 -1.71 0.25 -21.05
C ALA A 64 -2.88 0.31 -20.05
N ARG A 65 -4.06 -0.24 -20.41
CA ARG A 65 -5.20 -0.37 -19.50
C ARG A 65 -4.85 -1.24 -18.29
N THR A 66 -4.16 -2.35 -18.52
CA THR A 66 -3.73 -3.25 -17.43
C THR A 66 -2.76 -2.53 -16.50
N GLN A 67 -1.81 -1.77 -17.04
CA GLN A 67 -0.89 -0.95 -16.26
C GLN A 67 -1.62 0.09 -15.40
N ALA A 68 -2.55 0.85 -15.97
CA ALA A 68 -3.33 1.83 -15.23
C ALA A 68 -4.20 1.20 -14.13
N MET A 69 -4.81 0.06 -14.42
CA MET A 69 -5.62 -0.69 -13.45
C MET A 69 -4.78 -1.12 -12.26
N TRP A 70 -3.58 -1.68 -12.49
CA TRP A 70 -2.66 -2.04 -11.42
C TRP A 70 -2.16 -0.83 -10.63
N GLY A 71 -1.87 0.29 -11.30
CA GLY A 71 -1.55 1.56 -10.63
C GLY A 71 -2.66 2.02 -9.69
N GLY A 72 -3.91 1.95 -10.14
CA GLY A 72 -5.09 2.34 -9.35
C GLY A 72 -5.34 1.41 -8.16
N ILE A 73 -5.26 0.09 -8.38
CA ILE A 73 -5.38 -0.92 -7.32
C ILE A 73 -4.28 -0.72 -6.27
N SER A 74 -3.04 -0.51 -6.71
CA SER A 74 -1.90 -0.32 -5.81
C SER A 74 -2.08 0.93 -4.94
N LEU A 75 -2.49 2.05 -5.55
CA LEU A 75 -2.78 3.28 -4.82
C LEU A 75 -3.94 3.09 -3.83
N GLY A 76 -5.03 2.45 -4.25
CA GLY A 76 -6.18 2.17 -3.40
C GLY A 76 -5.82 1.31 -2.19
N LEU A 77 -5.04 0.24 -2.40
CA LEU A 77 -4.53 -0.61 -1.32
C LEU A 77 -3.60 0.14 -0.37
N LEU A 78 -2.67 0.95 -0.91
CA LEU A 78 -1.77 1.76 -0.10
C LEU A 78 -2.52 2.80 0.71
N ALA A 79 -3.55 3.44 0.17
CA ALA A 79 -4.40 4.39 0.89
C ALA A 79 -5.24 3.70 1.99
N ALA A 80 -5.75 2.50 1.71
CA ALA A 80 -6.55 1.72 2.66
C ALA A 80 -5.72 0.97 3.71
N LEU A 81 -4.39 0.91 3.55
CA LEU A 81 -3.51 0.07 4.37
C LEU A 81 -3.67 0.35 5.88
N GLY A 82 -3.76 1.62 6.27
CA GLY A 82 -3.96 2.00 7.67
C GLY A 82 -5.29 1.48 8.25
N VAL A 83 -6.35 1.50 7.45
CA VAL A 83 -7.66 0.96 7.85
C VAL A 83 -7.60 -0.57 7.98
N ILE A 84 -6.97 -1.25 7.02
CA ILE A 84 -6.83 -2.72 7.04
C ILE A 84 -6.05 -3.17 8.27
N VAL A 85 -4.89 -2.56 8.54
CA VAL A 85 -4.05 -2.91 9.70
C VAL A 85 -4.79 -2.59 11.00
N GLY A 86 -5.42 -1.42 11.10
CA GLY A 86 -6.19 -1.04 12.28
C GLY A 86 -7.37 -1.99 12.56
N ALA A 87 -8.09 -2.41 11.52
CA ALA A 87 -9.20 -3.36 11.65
C ALA A 87 -8.74 -4.74 12.10
N ILE A 88 -7.63 -5.26 11.56
CA ILE A 88 -7.06 -6.54 11.97
C ILE A 88 -6.64 -6.49 13.45
N LEU A 89 -5.94 -5.44 13.87
CA LEU A 89 -5.53 -5.28 15.26
C LEU A 89 -6.74 -5.12 16.19
N ALA A 90 -7.82 -4.47 15.77
CA ALA A 90 -9.04 -4.35 16.57
C ALA A 90 -9.81 -5.68 16.73
N LEU A 91 -9.68 -6.61 15.78
CA LEU A 91 -10.37 -7.91 15.80
C LEU A 91 -9.58 -8.99 16.54
N PHE A 92 -8.25 -8.92 16.50
CA PHE A 92 -7.36 -10.00 16.96
C PHE A 92 -6.35 -9.58 18.02
N GLY A 93 -6.23 -8.28 18.32
CA GLY A 93 -5.34 -7.74 19.33
C GLY A 93 -6.06 -7.33 20.61
#